data_AF-A0A2V2U9F3-F1
#
_entry.id   AF-A0A2V2U9F3-F1
#
_cell.length_a   1.000
_cell.length_b   1.000
_cell.length_c   1.000
_cell.angle_alpha   90.00
_cell.angle_beta   90.00
_cell.angle_gamma   90.00
#
_symmetry.space_group_name_H-M   'P 1'
#
loop_
_entity.id
_entity.type
_entity.pdbx_description
1 polymer ?
#
loop_
_entity_poly.entity_id
_entity_poly.type
_entity_poly.pdbx_seq_one_letter_code
_entity_poly.pdbx_strand_id
1 'polypeptide(L)'
;MQEGIETTDEEILSLFQHAIVELDRIEDESKIEKKKIVQRFAKSLERKIPTNTVAIEIVNQLRGRVSERFIRECLDQKYKQEHRVNNAKKQKQKRLAAEPPLKHDIDVERKEIVISTAGNTLNEEETRPPEAGINSESHLQIINRSHSDNSKIGEIGAQGDVVDFEFCIEWEALLNYLNQLRASGRTVEVWFNGELDRRTGKIIAAYTGTLAERN
;
A
#
# COMPACT_ATOMS: atom_id res chain seq x y z
N MET A 1 49.49 -13.88 14.01
CA MET A 1 49.33 -12.44 13.72
C MET A 1 48.13 -12.35 12.79
N GLN A 2 46.96 -11.98 13.33
CA GLN A 2 45.76 -11.70 12.54
C GLN A 2 45.73 -10.19 12.35
N GLU A 3 45.99 -9.73 11.13
CA GLU A 3 45.79 -8.34 10.75
C GLU A 3 44.29 -8.08 10.67
N GLY A 4 43.77 -7.27 11.59
CA GLY A 4 42.40 -6.77 11.55
C GLY A 4 42.32 -5.73 10.45
N ILE A 5 41.61 -6.04 9.37
CA ILE A 5 41.29 -5.09 8.31
C ILE A 5 40.16 -4.20 8.85
N GLU A 6 40.52 -3.05 9.41
CA GLU A 6 39.55 -1.97 9.68
C GLU A 6 39.10 -1.42 8.33
N THR A 7 37.96 -1.92 7.84
CA THR A 7 37.34 -1.41 6.63
C THR A 7 36.86 0.01 6.93
N THR A 8 37.24 0.98 6.11
CA THR A 8 36.92 2.38 6.37
C THR A 8 35.45 2.65 6.10
N ASP A 9 34.84 3.56 6.85
CA ASP A 9 33.44 3.97 6.64
C ASP A 9 33.19 4.47 5.20
N GLU A 10 34.22 5.05 4.55
CA GLU A 10 34.18 5.49 3.16
C GLU A 10 34.03 4.31 2.17
N GLU A 11 34.70 3.19 2.42
CA GLU A 11 34.57 1.97 1.60
C GLU A 11 33.17 1.37 1.72
N ILE A 12 32.61 1.35 2.93
CA ILE A 12 31.24 0.88 3.18
C ILE A 12 30.23 1.76 2.45
N LEU A 13 30.36 3.09 2.53
CA LEU A 13 29.49 4.03 1.82
C LEU A 13 29.58 3.85 0.30
N SER A 14 30.78 3.65 -0.23
CA SER A 14 31.00 3.38 -1.66
C SER A 14 30.29 2.11 -2.13
N LEU A 15 30.32 1.03 -1.32
CA LEU A 15 29.61 -0.21 -1.63
C LEU A 15 28.09 -0.02 -1.67
N PHE A 16 27.51 0.72 -0.71
CA PHE A 16 26.09 1.03 -0.74
C PHE A 16 25.71 1.89 -1.95
N GLN A 17 26.51 2.91 -2.27
CA GLN A 17 26.25 3.76 -3.41
C GLN A 17 26.29 2.96 -4.73
N HIS A 18 27.26 2.05 -4.86
CA HIS A 18 27.34 1.13 -5.99
C HIS A 18 26.09 0.24 -6.09
N ALA A 19 25.68 -0.37 -4.97
CA ALA A 19 24.50 -1.22 -4.93
C ALA A 19 23.22 -0.46 -5.32
N ILE A 20 23.05 0.78 -4.86
CA ILE A 20 21.91 1.64 -5.23
C ILE A 20 21.89 1.88 -6.76
N VAL A 21 23.04 2.26 -7.34
CA VAL A 21 23.14 2.50 -8.79
C VAL A 21 22.84 1.24 -9.60
N GLU A 22 23.30 0.07 -9.15
CA GLU A 22 22.99 -1.19 -9.81
C GLU A 22 21.50 -1.55 -9.72
N LEU A 23 20.88 -1.33 -8.57
CA LEU A 23 19.44 -1.56 -8.39
C LEU A 23 18.60 -0.65 -9.29
N ASP A 24 18.94 0.64 -9.34
CA ASP A 24 18.27 1.61 -10.22
C ASP A 24 18.39 1.19 -11.69
N ARG A 25 19.58 0.74 -12.12
CA ARG A 25 19.82 0.25 -13.47
C ARG A 25 18.90 -0.93 -13.82
N ILE A 26 18.81 -1.92 -12.92
CA ILE A 26 17.96 -3.09 -13.11
C ILE A 26 16.48 -2.69 -13.17
N GLU A 27 16.05 -1.76 -12.31
CA GLU A 27 14.67 -1.28 -12.30
C GLU A 27 14.31 -0.59 -13.62
N ASP A 28 15.20 0.24 -14.15
CA ASP A 28 15.01 0.94 -15.41
C ASP A 28 15.03 0.01 -16.62
N GLU A 29 15.94 -0.96 -16.66
CA GLU A 29 15.94 -2.04 -17.67
C GLU A 29 14.60 -2.80 -17.64
N SER A 30 14.12 -3.18 -16.45
CA SER A 30 12.83 -3.85 -16.27
C SER A 30 11.66 -3.00 -16.76
N LYS A 31 11.65 -1.69 -16.49
CA LYS A 31 10.63 -0.76 -16.99
C LYS A 31 10.64 -0.70 -18.52
N ILE A 32 11.82 -0.64 -19.14
CA ILE A 32 11.95 -0.63 -20.61
C ILE A 32 11.39 -1.91 -21.22
N GLU A 33 11.69 -3.07 -20.65
CA GLU A 33 11.18 -4.36 -21.14
C GLU A 33 9.67 -4.49 -20.96
N LYS A 34 9.14 -4.14 -19.77
CA LYS A 34 7.69 -4.12 -19.50
C LYS A 34 6.96 -3.24 -20.51
N LYS A 35 7.51 -2.07 -20.83
CA LYS A 35 6.95 -1.16 -21.86
C LYS A 35 6.89 -1.83 -23.23
N LYS A 36 7.98 -2.48 -23.67
CA LYS A 36 8.03 -3.20 -24.96
C LYS A 36 6.97 -4.30 -25.03
N ILE A 37 6.78 -5.06 -23.95
CA ILE A 37 5.77 -6.13 -23.86
C ILE A 37 4.37 -5.55 -24.00
N VAL A 38 4.02 -4.52 -23.22
CA VAL A 38 2.70 -3.86 -23.28
C VAL A 38 2.41 -3.32 -24.69
N GLN A 39 3.39 -2.68 -25.33
CA GLN A 39 3.23 -2.15 -26.68
C GLN A 39 3.05 -3.24 -27.73
N ARG A 40 3.81 -4.33 -27.64
CA ARG A 40 3.65 -5.49 -28.54
C ARG A 40 2.27 -6.10 -28.38
N PHE A 41 1.83 -6.27 -27.13
CA PHE A 41 0.53 -6.85 -26.82
C PHE A 41 -0.63 -5.98 -27.36
N ALA A 42 -0.54 -4.65 -27.22
CA ALA A 42 -1.53 -3.73 -27.78
C ALA A 42 -1.63 -3.84 -29.32
N LYS A 43 -0.50 -3.94 -30.02
CA LYS A 43 -0.49 -4.15 -31.48
C LYS A 43 -1.14 -5.48 -31.88
N SER A 44 -0.94 -6.53 -31.09
CA SER A 44 -1.60 -7.83 -31.31
C SER A 44 -3.11 -7.78 -31.08
N LEU A 45 -3.58 -6.95 -30.13
CA LEU A 45 -5.00 -6.76 -29.83
C LEU A 45 -5.71 -5.85 -30.83
N GLU A 46 -5.02 -4.88 -31.45
CA GLU A 46 -5.60 -3.96 -32.44
C GLU A 46 -6.28 -4.68 -33.61
N ARG A 47 -5.85 -5.91 -33.93
CA ARG A 47 -6.46 -6.74 -34.98
C ARG A 47 -7.65 -7.59 -34.51
N LYS A 48 -7.90 -7.64 -33.21
CA LYS A 48 -8.87 -8.56 -32.58
C LYS A 48 -10.03 -7.84 -31.90
N ILE A 49 -9.81 -6.64 -31.37
CA ILE A 49 -10.82 -5.86 -30.64
C ILE A 49 -10.77 -4.38 -31.07
N PRO A 50 -11.86 -3.61 -30.86
CA PRO A 50 -11.89 -2.20 -31.21
C PRO A 50 -10.78 -1.38 -30.53
N THR A 51 -10.10 -0.50 -31.26
CA THR A 51 -8.92 0.25 -30.80
C THR A 51 -9.16 1.05 -29.51
N ASN A 52 -10.37 1.59 -29.34
CA ASN A 52 -10.79 2.36 -28.16
C ASN A 52 -11.00 1.50 -26.88
N THR A 53 -11.04 0.18 -27.02
CA THR A 53 -11.18 -0.78 -25.91
C THR A 53 -9.86 -1.43 -25.50
N VAL A 54 -8.86 -1.42 -26.40
CA VAL A 54 -7.56 -2.08 -26.19
C VAL A 54 -6.91 -1.69 -24.85
N ALA A 55 -6.85 -0.39 -24.53
CA ALA A 55 -6.23 0.05 -23.28
C ALA A 55 -6.98 -0.41 -22.03
N ILE A 56 -8.31 -0.55 -22.09
CA ILE A 56 -9.12 -1.03 -20.96
C ILE A 56 -8.87 -2.51 -20.76
N GLU A 57 -8.91 -3.28 -21.85
CA GLU A 57 -8.72 -4.73 -21.80
C GLU A 57 -7.35 -5.09 -21.24
N ILE A 58 -6.28 -4.40 -21.69
CA ILE A 58 -4.93 -4.62 -21.15
C ILE A 58 -4.86 -4.30 -19.66
N VAL A 59 -5.51 -3.22 -19.20
CA VAL A 59 -5.55 -2.86 -17.78
C VAL A 59 -6.26 -3.93 -16.95
N ASN A 60 -7.38 -4.45 -17.45
CA ASN A 60 -8.13 -5.50 -16.75
C ASN A 60 -7.34 -6.81 -16.67
N GLN A 61 -6.76 -7.25 -17.78
CA GLN A 61 -6.03 -8.52 -17.85
C GLN A 61 -4.68 -8.50 -17.10
N LEU A 62 -4.02 -7.33 -17.04
CA LEU A 62 -2.74 -7.17 -16.34
C LEU A 62 -2.89 -6.56 -14.95
N ARG A 63 -4.11 -6.48 -14.41
CA ARG A 63 -4.39 -5.94 -13.08
C ARG A 63 -3.58 -6.70 -12.03
N GLY A 64 -2.91 -5.96 -11.14
CA GLY A 64 -2.05 -6.54 -10.09
C GLY A 64 -0.67 -7.00 -10.57
N ARG A 65 -0.43 -7.12 -11.89
CA ARG A 65 0.90 -7.43 -12.45
C ARG A 65 1.64 -6.18 -12.88
N VAL A 66 0.92 -5.22 -13.47
CA VAL A 66 1.46 -3.95 -13.93
C VAL A 66 0.50 -2.85 -13.48
N SER A 67 1.04 -1.71 -13.02
CA SER A 67 0.19 -0.60 -12.59
C SER A 67 -0.61 -0.04 -13.77
N GLU A 68 -1.87 0.30 -13.53
CA GLU A 68 -2.74 0.89 -14.55
C GLU A 68 -2.09 2.16 -15.14
N ARG A 69 -1.48 2.98 -14.28
CA ARG A 69 -0.78 4.20 -14.69
C ARG A 69 0.31 3.90 -15.71
N PHE A 70 1.17 2.92 -15.43
CA PHE A 70 2.27 2.53 -16.32
C PHE A 70 1.75 2.05 -17.68
N ILE A 71 0.70 1.21 -17.70
CA ILE A 71 0.08 0.74 -18.95
C ILE A 71 -0.39 1.94 -19.79
N ARG A 72 -1.13 2.88 -19.19
CA ARG A 72 -1.66 4.05 -19.91
C ARG A 72 -0.58 5.01 -20.40
N GLU A 73 0.56 5.06 -19.72
CA GLU A 73 1.72 5.85 -20.13
C GLU A 73 2.44 5.22 -21.32
N CYS A 74 2.57 3.89 -21.33
CA CYS A 74 3.27 3.15 -22.38
C CYS A 74 2.53 3.09 -23.73
N LEU A 75 1.20 3.22 -23.71
CA LEU A 75 0.36 3.12 -24.89
C LEU A 75 0.23 4.46 -25.63
N ASP A 76 0.19 4.38 -26.96
CA ASP A 76 -0.05 5.52 -27.83
C ASP A 76 -1.44 6.12 -27.63
N GLN A 77 -1.59 7.39 -28.02
CA GLN A 77 -2.83 8.15 -27.89
C GLN A 77 -4.02 7.47 -28.59
N LYS A 78 -3.78 6.76 -29.69
CA LYS A 78 -4.82 6.07 -30.47
C LYS A 78 -5.56 4.98 -29.68
N TYR A 79 -4.91 4.40 -28.67
CA TYR A 79 -5.54 3.38 -27.80
C TYR A 79 -6.23 3.99 -26.58
N LYS A 80 -6.04 5.30 -26.34
CA LYS A 80 -6.63 6.00 -25.21
C LYS A 80 -8.02 6.47 -25.59
N GLN A 81 -8.96 6.30 -24.67
CA GLN A 81 -10.31 6.83 -24.85
C GLN A 81 -10.28 8.35 -25.03
N GLU A 82 -10.93 8.83 -26.07
CA GLU A 82 -10.89 10.23 -26.51
C GLU A 82 -11.35 11.21 -25.42
N HIS A 83 -12.42 10.88 -24.70
CA HIS A 83 -12.92 11.73 -23.61
C HIS A 83 -11.90 11.89 -22.48
N ARG A 84 -11.12 10.84 -22.16
CA ARG A 84 -10.05 10.92 -21.14
C ARG A 84 -8.89 11.80 -21.59
N VAL A 85 -8.53 11.70 -22.87
CA VAL A 85 -7.52 12.56 -23.49
C VAL A 85 -7.94 14.02 -23.44
N ASN A 86 -9.19 14.30 -23.82
CA ASN A 86 -9.71 15.66 -23.85
C ASN A 86 -9.82 16.26 -22.44
N ASN A 87 -10.21 15.46 -21.44
CA ASN A 87 -10.23 15.91 -20.04
C ASN A 87 -8.82 16.23 -19.51
N ALA A 88 -7.82 15.39 -19.81
CA ALA A 88 -6.43 15.65 -19.41
C ALA A 88 -5.86 16.92 -20.07
N LYS A 89 -6.16 17.15 -21.36
CA LYS A 89 -5.77 18.38 -22.07
C LYS A 89 -6.44 19.61 -21.45
N LYS A 90 -7.75 19.56 -21.18
CA LYS A 90 -8.50 20.63 -20.51
C LYS A 90 -7.90 20.97 -19.13
N GLN A 91 -7.48 19.96 -18.36
CA GLN A 91 -6.86 20.19 -17.05
C GLN A 91 -5.48 20.85 -17.18
N LYS A 92 -4.65 20.44 -18.15
CA LYS A 92 -3.34 21.06 -18.40
C LYS A 92 -3.49 22.54 -18.80
N GLN A 93 -4.49 22.85 -19.62
CA GLN A 93 -4.77 24.22 -20.06
C GLN A 93 -5.23 25.12 -18.91
N LYS A 94 -6.04 24.60 -17.97
CA LYS A 94 -6.43 25.35 -16.76
C LYS A 94 -5.25 25.66 -15.83
N ARG A 95 -4.26 24.77 -15.72
CA ARG A 95 -3.06 25.02 -14.89
C ARG A 95 -2.12 26.06 -15.50
N LEU A 96 -2.00 26.09 -16.83
CA LEU A 96 -1.21 27.09 -17.54
C LEU A 96 -1.85 28.50 -17.52
N ALA A 97 -3.17 28.58 -17.37
CA ALA A 97 -3.89 29.85 -17.28
C ALA A 97 -4.01 30.40 -15.83
N ALA A 98 -3.54 29.63 -14.84
CA ALA A 98 -3.66 29.95 -13.42
C ALA A 98 -2.29 29.97 -12.74
N GLU A 99 -1.27 30.54 -13.39
CA GLU A 99 -0.06 30.97 -12.68
C GLU A 99 -0.45 32.12 -11.73
N PRO A 100 -0.31 31.94 -10.41
CA PRO A 100 -0.35 33.08 -9.50
C PRO A 100 0.88 33.95 -9.79
N PRO A 101 0.76 35.28 -9.81
CA PRO A 101 1.94 36.13 -9.92
C PRO A 101 2.84 35.86 -8.72
N LEU A 102 4.03 35.32 -8.97
CA LEU A 102 5.14 35.29 -8.03
C LEU A 102 5.48 36.75 -7.70
N LYS A 103 4.86 37.27 -6.64
CA LYS A 103 5.36 38.48 -5.98
C LYS A 103 6.64 38.09 -5.26
N HIS A 104 7.73 38.57 -5.83
CA HIS A 104 8.99 38.80 -5.15
C HIS A 104 8.79 39.64 -3.88
N ASP A 105 9.77 39.49 -2.99
CA ASP A 105 10.12 40.34 -1.84
C ASP A 105 9.49 39.95 -0.49
N ILE A 106 10.19 39.04 0.21
CA ILE A 106 10.38 39.16 1.66
C ILE A 106 11.88 38.94 1.93
N ASP A 107 12.60 40.06 1.90
CA ASP A 107 13.67 40.32 2.86
C ASP A 107 13.07 40.27 4.27
N VAL A 108 13.78 39.69 5.23
CA VAL A 108 13.82 40.03 6.68
C VAL A 108 14.25 38.81 7.51
N GLU A 109 15.50 38.91 7.96
CA GLU A 109 16.05 38.55 9.27
C GLU A 109 16.16 37.06 9.67
N ARG A 110 17.42 36.60 9.58
CA ARG A 110 18.02 35.61 10.49
C ARG A 110 17.67 35.94 11.94
N LYS A 111 16.85 35.10 12.58
CA LYS A 111 16.85 34.98 14.04
C LYS A 111 17.69 33.77 14.43
N GLU A 112 18.81 34.11 15.05
CA GLU A 112 19.77 33.24 15.69
C GLU A 112 19.07 32.48 16.83
N ILE A 113 19.05 31.14 16.77
CA ILE A 113 18.53 30.30 17.85
C ILE A 113 19.68 30.10 18.85
N VAL A 114 19.65 30.89 19.92
CA VAL A 114 20.49 30.68 21.11
C VAL A 114 19.90 29.50 21.88
N ILE A 115 20.55 28.34 21.82
CA ILE A 115 20.24 27.20 22.68
C ILE A 115 21.06 27.37 23.96
N SER A 116 20.41 27.75 25.05
CA SER A 116 21.00 27.78 26.39
C SER A 116 21.17 26.35 26.93
N THR A 117 22.42 25.98 27.18
CA THR A 117 22.84 24.79 27.92
C THR A 117 22.74 25.05 29.43
N ALA A 118 21.80 24.38 30.08
CA ALA A 118 21.88 24.00 31.49
C ALA A 118 21.41 22.54 31.53
N GLY A 119 22.22 21.53 31.88
CA GLY A 119 23.11 21.50 33.02
C GLY A 119 22.30 21.05 34.23
N ASN A 120 21.94 19.76 34.30
CA ASN A 120 21.63 19.13 35.58
C ASN A 120 21.98 17.64 35.58
N THR A 121 22.78 17.31 36.58
CA THR A 121 23.43 16.05 36.91
C THR A 121 22.58 15.17 37.81
N LEU A 122 22.73 13.86 37.61
CA LEU A 122 22.77 12.75 38.58
C LEU A 122 21.51 12.43 39.42
N ASN A 123 21.00 11.20 39.28
CA ASN A 123 21.36 10.13 40.21
C ASN A 123 21.01 8.75 39.64
N GLU A 124 21.95 7.82 39.84
CA GLU A 124 21.81 6.38 39.70
C GLU A 124 20.93 5.83 40.84
N GLU A 125 20.08 4.84 40.58
CA GLU A 125 20.10 3.59 41.36
C GLU A 125 19.41 2.44 40.63
N GLU A 126 19.87 1.26 40.99
CA GLU A 126 19.88 -0.02 40.31
C GLU A 126 18.68 -0.90 40.73
N THR A 127 18.16 -1.75 39.83
CA THR A 127 17.91 -3.21 40.00
C THR A 127 16.68 -3.79 39.27
N ARG A 128 17.01 -4.70 38.34
CA ARG A 128 16.37 -5.96 37.87
C ARG A 128 15.03 -5.99 37.09
N PRO A 129 14.94 -6.90 36.08
CA PRO A 129 13.74 -7.20 35.27
C PRO A 129 13.03 -8.46 35.82
N PRO A 130 12.08 -9.14 35.12
CA PRO A 130 11.31 -8.82 33.91
C PRO A 130 9.79 -9.06 34.09
N GLU A 131 8.89 -8.32 33.44
CA GLU A 131 7.56 -8.87 33.11
C GLU A 131 7.07 -8.41 31.73
N ALA A 132 6.78 -9.43 30.90
CA ALA A 132 6.13 -9.33 29.62
C ALA A 132 4.67 -8.87 29.81
N GLY A 133 4.30 -7.83 29.07
CA GLY A 133 2.93 -7.33 28.99
C GLY A 133 2.75 -6.51 27.73
N ILE A 134 2.90 -7.15 26.56
CA ILE A 134 2.52 -6.53 25.29
C ILE A 134 1.00 -6.68 25.16
N ASN A 135 0.24 -5.76 25.78
CA ASN A 135 -1.14 -5.53 25.40
C ASN A 135 -1.15 -4.60 24.19
N SER A 136 -1.13 -5.19 22.99
CA SER A 136 -1.47 -4.49 21.76
C SER A 136 -2.90 -4.84 21.38
N GLU A 137 -3.87 -4.15 21.99
CA GLU A 137 -5.23 -4.09 21.46
C GLU A 137 -5.19 -3.42 20.09
N SER A 138 -5.21 -4.24 19.04
CA SER A 138 -5.40 -3.79 17.67
C SER A 138 -6.89 -3.52 17.47
N HIS A 139 -7.25 -2.24 17.58
CA HIS A 139 -8.62 -1.77 17.40
C HIS A 139 -9.03 -1.85 15.93
N LEU A 140 -9.66 -2.96 15.54
CA LEU A 140 -10.20 -3.14 14.19
C LEU A 140 -11.47 -2.30 14.00
N GLN A 141 -11.41 -1.30 13.11
CA GLN A 141 -12.58 -0.51 12.75
C GLN A 141 -13.47 -1.26 11.76
N ILE A 142 -14.64 -1.71 12.23
CA ILE A 142 -15.64 -2.36 11.38
C ILE A 142 -16.42 -1.28 10.62
N ILE A 143 -16.05 -1.07 9.36
CA ILE A 143 -16.80 -0.18 8.45
C ILE A 143 -17.92 -0.99 7.82
N ASN A 144 -19.12 -0.89 8.38
CA ASN A 144 -20.34 -1.47 7.80
C ASN A 144 -20.75 -0.71 6.54
N ARG A 145 -20.29 -1.16 5.35
CA ARG A 145 -20.91 -0.75 4.09
C ARG A 145 -22.17 -1.56 3.86
N SER A 146 -23.30 -1.05 4.35
CA SER A 146 -24.60 -1.57 3.96
C SER A 146 -24.83 -1.26 2.48
N HIS A 147 -24.61 -2.23 1.59
CA HIS A 147 -25.20 -2.19 0.26
C HIS A 147 -26.71 -2.36 0.42
N SER A 148 -27.41 -1.24 0.51
CA SER A 148 -28.87 -1.18 0.49
C SER A 148 -29.35 -1.42 -0.94
N ASP A 149 -29.30 -2.67 -1.40
CA ASP A 149 -30.13 -3.10 -2.51
C ASP A 149 -31.46 -3.62 -1.93
N ASN A 150 -32.52 -2.88 -2.26
CA ASN A 150 -33.91 -3.26 -2.02
C ASN A 150 -34.21 -4.58 -2.77
N SER A 151 -33.95 -5.72 -2.14
CA SER A 151 -34.51 -7.00 -2.56
C SER A 151 -35.61 -7.41 -1.59
N LYS A 152 -36.77 -7.70 -2.18
CA LYS A 152 -38.01 -8.06 -1.51
C LYS A 152 -37.75 -9.26 -0.59
N ILE A 153 -38.10 -9.09 0.69
CA ILE A 153 -38.20 -10.18 1.67
C ILE A 153 -39.31 -11.10 1.18
N GLY A 154 -38.94 -12.20 0.54
CA GLY A 154 -39.84 -13.20 0.01
C GLY A 154 -39.17 -14.57 0.04
N GLU A 155 -39.78 -15.47 0.83
CA GLU A 155 -39.58 -16.91 0.88
C GLU A 155 -38.26 -17.42 1.46
N ILE A 156 -38.35 -17.73 2.76
CA ILE A 156 -37.44 -18.59 3.53
C ILE A 156 -37.62 -20.02 3.00
N GLY A 157 -37.00 -20.32 1.87
CA GLY A 157 -36.71 -21.68 1.43
C GLY A 157 -35.53 -22.24 2.23
N ALA A 158 -35.56 -23.54 2.54
CA ALA A 158 -34.59 -24.25 3.37
C ALA A 158 -33.16 -24.35 2.75
N GLN A 159 -32.47 -23.22 2.64
CA GLN A 159 -31.04 -23.06 2.31
C GLN A 159 -30.27 -22.41 3.48
N GLY A 160 -30.68 -22.70 4.72
CA GLY A 160 -30.53 -21.81 5.87
C GLY A 160 -29.28 -21.89 6.74
N ASP A 161 -28.10 -22.24 6.22
CA ASP A 161 -26.88 -22.33 7.08
C ASP A 161 -25.66 -21.55 6.58
N VAL A 162 -25.74 -20.88 5.42
CA VAL A 162 -24.62 -20.09 4.90
C VAL A 162 -24.95 -18.61 5.04
N VAL A 163 -24.12 -17.89 5.79
CA VAL A 163 -24.15 -16.43 5.86
C VAL A 163 -22.88 -15.91 5.22
N ASP A 164 -23.03 -15.22 4.09
CA ASP A 164 -21.93 -14.48 3.47
C ASP A 164 -21.66 -13.20 4.27
N PHE A 165 -20.38 -12.90 4.49
CA PHE A 165 -19.97 -11.71 5.23
C PHE A 165 -18.65 -11.18 4.68
N GLU A 166 -18.46 -9.87 4.82
CA GLU A 166 -17.22 -9.19 4.47
C GLU A 166 -16.83 -8.25 5.61
N PHE A 167 -15.54 -8.19 5.92
CA PHE A 167 -14.99 -7.23 6.87
C PHE A 167 -13.67 -6.66 6.34
N CYS A 168 -13.38 -5.43 6.75
CA CYS A 168 -12.11 -4.79 6.46
C CYS A 168 -11.12 -5.11 7.60
N ILE A 169 -9.90 -5.49 7.23
CA ILE A 169 -8.78 -5.60 8.16
C ILE A 169 -7.68 -4.66 7.69
N GLU A 170 -7.08 -3.93 8.64
CA GLU A 170 -5.95 -3.08 8.33
C GLU A 170 -4.75 -3.93 7.91
N TRP A 171 -4.09 -3.52 6.83
CA TRP A 171 -2.96 -4.26 6.26
C TRP A 171 -1.84 -4.47 7.28
N GLU A 172 -1.54 -3.46 8.09
CA GLU A 172 -0.50 -3.53 9.12
C GLU A 172 -0.86 -4.53 10.23
N ALA A 173 -2.11 -4.55 10.67
CA ALA A 173 -2.60 -5.52 11.65
C ALA A 173 -2.51 -6.96 11.10
N LEU A 174 -2.90 -7.17 9.84
CA LEU A 174 -2.77 -8.46 9.18
C LEU A 174 -1.30 -8.88 9.05
N LEU A 175 -0.42 -7.98 8.63
CA LEU A 175 1.00 -8.28 8.46
C LEU A 175 1.67 -8.63 9.80
N ASN A 176 1.33 -7.91 10.87
CA ASN A 176 1.81 -8.19 12.22
C ASN A 176 1.39 -9.60 12.67
N TYR A 177 0.12 -9.96 12.46
CA TYR A 177 -0.38 -11.30 12.77
C TYR A 177 0.36 -12.39 11.96
N LEU A 178 0.54 -12.20 10.66
CA LEU A 178 1.27 -13.15 9.81
C LEU A 178 2.74 -13.32 10.23
N ASN A 179 3.39 -12.24 10.67
CA ASN A 179 4.75 -12.31 11.20
C ASN A 179 4.83 -13.09 12.51
N GLN A 180 3.85 -12.91 13.40
CA GLN A 180 3.75 -13.71 14.65
C GLN A 180 3.52 -15.19 14.35
N LEU A 181 2.61 -15.52 13.43
CA LEU A 181 2.39 -16.90 12.98
C LEU A 181 3.68 -17.52 12.43
N ARG A 182 4.40 -16.79 11.58
CA ARG A 182 5.69 -17.23 11.04
C ARG A 182 6.71 -17.48 12.14
N ALA A 183 6.82 -16.59 13.12
CA ALA A 183 7.73 -16.73 14.24
C ALA A 183 7.38 -17.94 15.12
N SER A 184 6.08 -18.27 15.26
CA SER A 184 5.61 -19.43 16.03
C SER A 184 5.80 -20.78 15.33
N GLY A 185 6.25 -20.81 14.06
CA GLY A 185 6.36 -22.03 13.27
C GLY A 185 5.03 -22.62 12.80
N ARG A 186 3.91 -21.95 13.06
CA ARG A 186 2.55 -22.35 12.63
C ARG A 186 2.22 -21.68 11.29
N THR A 187 2.87 -22.11 10.21
CA THR A 187 2.76 -21.45 8.88
C THR A 187 1.69 -22.04 7.97
N VAL A 188 0.93 -23.04 8.42
CA VAL A 188 0.05 -23.82 7.53
C VAL A 188 -1.34 -23.20 7.41
N GLU A 189 -1.83 -22.53 8.45
CA GLU A 189 -3.21 -22.03 8.50
C GLU A 189 -3.28 -20.64 9.12
N VAL A 190 -4.15 -19.80 8.56
CA VAL A 190 -4.44 -18.46 9.05
C VAL A 190 -5.88 -18.48 9.53
N TRP A 191 -6.10 -18.12 10.79
CA TRP A 191 -7.43 -18.13 11.41
C TRP A 191 -7.94 -16.71 11.62
N PHE A 192 -9.23 -16.54 11.41
CA PHE A 192 -9.98 -15.35 11.77
C PHE A 192 -11.22 -15.80 12.55
N ASN A 193 -11.60 -15.04 13.56
CA ASN A 193 -12.81 -15.27 14.33
C ASN A 193 -13.58 -13.96 14.52
N GLY A 194 -14.84 -14.04 14.94
CA GLY A 194 -15.66 -12.86 15.11
C GLY A 194 -17.02 -13.16 15.71
N GLU A 195 -17.76 -12.11 15.98
CA GLU A 195 -19.15 -12.16 16.44
C GLU A 195 -20.06 -11.59 15.36
N LEU A 196 -21.12 -12.32 15.05
CA LEU A 196 -22.12 -11.96 14.05
C LEU A 196 -23.49 -11.93 14.71
N ASP A 197 -24.20 -10.82 14.57
CA ASP A 197 -25.62 -10.77 14.90
C ASP A 197 -26.40 -11.54 13.84
N ARG A 198 -26.86 -12.75 14.17
CA ARG A 198 -27.65 -13.61 13.27
C ARG A 198 -28.98 -12.98 12.85
N ARG A 199 -29.55 -12.08 13.64
CA ARG A 199 -30.83 -11.43 13.32
C ARG A 199 -30.65 -10.35 12.27
N THR A 200 -29.54 -9.60 12.33
CA THR A 200 -29.30 -8.48 11.42
C THR A 200 -28.29 -8.77 10.32
N GLY A 201 -27.58 -9.90 10.39
CA GLY A 201 -26.46 -10.23 9.51
C GLY A 201 -25.27 -9.29 9.65
N LYS A 202 -25.14 -8.59 10.78
CA LYS A 202 -24.07 -7.59 10.98
C LYS A 202 -22.95 -8.19 11.80
N ILE A 203 -21.71 -7.93 11.37
CA ILE A 203 -20.52 -8.28 12.14
C ILE A 203 -20.44 -7.29 13.30
N ILE A 204 -20.42 -7.83 14.52
CA ILE A 204 -20.26 -7.10 15.77
C ILE A 204 -18.77 -6.89 16.06
N ALA A 205 -17.97 -7.95 15.86
CA ALA A 205 -16.55 -7.96 16.13
C ALA A 205 -15.82 -8.92 15.19
N ALA A 206 -14.56 -8.65 14.86
CA ALA A 206 -13.69 -9.53 14.09
C ALA A 206 -12.27 -9.47 14.65
N TYR A 207 -11.57 -10.59 14.65
CA TYR A 207 -10.26 -10.77 15.25
C TYR A 207 -9.41 -11.74 14.41
N THR A 208 -8.10 -11.53 14.40
CA THR A 208 -7.13 -12.54 13.92
C THR A 208 -6.90 -13.60 14.99
N GLY A 209 -6.70 -14.85 14.60
CA GLY A 209 -6.49 -15.97 15.52
C GLY A 209 -7.70 -16.88 15.66
N THR A 210 -7.56 -17.89 16.50
CA THR A 210 -8.63 -18.84 16.87
C THR A 210 -9.45 -18.30 18.04
N LEU A 211 -10.64 -18.86 18.27
CA LEU A 211 -11.48 -18.49 19.41
C LEU A 211 -10.78 -18.75 20.77
N ALA A 212 -9.86 -19.71 20.82
CA ALA A 212 -9.12 -20.05 22.03
C ALA A 212 -8.06 -19.01 22.42
N GLU A 213 -7.55 -18.24 21.45
CA GLU A 213 -6.51 -17.22 21.64
C GLU A 213 -7.08 -15.85 22.05
N ARG A 214 -8.41 -15.73 22.13
CA ARG A 214 -9.11 -14.47 22.46
C ARG A 214 -9.14 -14.13 23.96
N ASN A 215 -8.61 -15.00 24.83
CA ASN A 215 -8.67 -14.86 26.29
C ASN A 215 -7.38 -14.34 26.91
#